data_AF-T0ZKU3-F1
#
_entry.id   AF-T0ZKU3-F1
#
_cell.length_a   1.000
_cell.length_b   1.000
_cell.length_c   1.000
_cell.angle_alpha   90.00
_cell.angle_beta   90.00
_cell.angle_gamma   90.00
#
_symmetry.space_group_name_H-M   'P 1'
#
loop_
_entity.id
_entity.type
_entity.pdbx_description
1 polymer ?
#
loop_
_entity_poly.entity_id
_entity_poly.type
_entity_poly.pdbx_seq_one_letter_code
_entity_poly.pdbx_strand_id
1 'polypeptide(L)'
;PSEAEVGWSVYRGHGHYLCAGCGRPVPESSTEPVYVLEERSGFRARRVEPDCFKRAREEAWLSPIPTDHLRVASPLPAKETPIRLAPVIGTRSRGQTSEDKVAILRSAGRFPSDATAEEIAFGLEVARLIGLDPWLGQVKFLRFDPADKIHPFVGIDGMRAVAERSGKYDGREIEVEMVKGPDGSEKLLRAVCRVHRKDWSRPLVEEVRFDEAVRKRRDGQPTRPWVEMPVTMLRKTAEERALRAAFPVQLSGVYGEEEAPAAGTG
;
A
#
# COMPACT_ATOMS: atom_id res chain seq x y z
N PRO A 1 16.47 -20.75 27.41
CA PRO A 1 16.87 -19.82 28.49
C PRO A 1 18.13 -19.02 28.10
N SER A 2 17.92 -17.85 27.53
CA SER A 2 18.55 -16.59 27.94
C SER A 2 17.71 -15.49 27.32
N GLU A 3 17.29 -14.54 28.14
CA GLU A 3 16.40 -13.44 27.78
C GLU A 3 17.01 -12.65 26.62
N ALA A 4 16.29 -12.57 25.49
CA ALA A 4 16.67 -11.67 24.42
C ALA A 4 16.41 -10.24 24.91
N GLU A 5 17.47 -9.57 25.35
CA GLU A 5 17.47 -8.14 25.69
C GLU A 5 16.74 -7.37 24.58
N VAL A 6 15.65 -6.68 24.95
CA VAL A 6 14.83 -5.90 24.03
C VAL A 6 15.67 -4.71 23.56
N GLY A 7 16.23 -4.83 22.37
CA GLY A 7 17.07 -3.83 21.74
C GLY A 7 16.35 -3.09 20.63
N TRP A 8 16.41 -1.77 20.65
CA TRP A 8 15.83 -0.92 19.59
C TRP A 8 16.69 -1.02 18.33
N SER A 9 16.19 -1.61 17.24
CA SER A 9 16.87 -1.54 15.94
C SER A 9 16.55 -0.21 15.26
N VAL A 10 17.49 0.46 14.59
CA VAL A 10 17.30 1.85 14.16
C VAL A 10 17.81 2.14 12.75
N TYR A 11 17.00 2.87 11.97
CA TYR A 11 17.32 3.38 10.63
C TYR A 11 17.56 4.91 10.63
N ARG A 12 18.44 5.38 9.72
CA ARG A 12 18.80 6.79 9.53
C ARG A 12 17.78 7.51 8.64
N GLY A 13 16.98 8.43 9.20
CA GLY A 13 16.09 9.31 8.44
C GLY A 13 15.99 10.71 9.07
N HIS A 14 16.29 11.76 8.28
CA HIS A 14 16.01 13.17 8.59
C HIS A 14 16.24 13.63 10.05
N GLY A 15 17.42 13.38 10.60
CA GLY A 15 17.86 13.94 11.89
C GLY A 15 17.35 13.23 13.14
N HIS A 16 16.58 12.13 13.01
CA HIS A 16 16.13 11.32 14.14
C HIS A 16 16.36 9.82 13.89
N TYR A 17 16.57 9.09 14.98
CA TYR A 17 16.74 7.66 15.00
C TYR A 17 15.37 7.02 15.33
N LEU A 18 14.82 6.19 14.44
CA LEU A 18 13.50 5.56 14.59
C LEU A 18 13.62 4.09 14.99
N CYS A 19 12.77 3.62 15.90
CA CYS A 19 12.62 2.19 16.24
C CYS A 19 12.16 1.38 15.03
N ALA A 20 12.83 0.28 14.70
CA ALA A 20 12.46 -0.60 13.59
C ALA A 20 11.18 -1.41 13.86
N GLY A 21 10.84 -1.65 15.13
CA GLY A 21 9.63 -2.37 15.51
C GLY A 21 8.37 -1.52 15.42
N CYS A 22 8.44 -0.23 15.75
CA CYS A 22 7.26 0.64 15.85
C CYS A 22 7.35 1.97 15.09
N GLY A 23 8.45 2.25 14.41
CA GLY A 23 8.66 3.47 13.61
C GLY A 23 8.76 4.77 14.40
N ARG A 24 8.77 4.73 15.74
CA ARG A 24 8.77 5.93 16.60
C ARG A 24 10.18 6.46 16.85
N PRO A 25 10.36 7.79 17.02
CA PRO A 25 11.64 8.38 17.40
C PRO A 25 12.11 7.84 18.76
N VAL A 26 13.39 7.47 18.85
CA VAL A 26 14.01 7.03 20.11
C VAL A 26 14.37 8.28 20.93
N PRO A 27 13.89 8.41 22.19
CA PRO A 27 14.19 9.56 23.05
C PRO A 27 15.68 9.69 23.39
N GLU A 28 16.20 10.92 23.46
CA GLU A 28 17.63 11.19 23.77
C GLU A 28 18.06 10.72 25.18
N SER A 29 17.10 10.47 26.09
CA SER A 29 17.34 10.02 27.46
C SER A 29 17.31 8.49 27.62
N SER A 30 17.23 7.72 26.52
CA SER A 30 17.14 6.27 26.60
C SER A 30 18.46 5.64 27.06
N THR A 31 18.39 4.81 28.09
CA THR A 31 19.53 4.04 28.64
C THR A 31 19.66 2.65 28.03
N GLU A 32 18.79 2.28 27.10
CA GLU A 32 18.77 0.95 26.49
C GLU A 32 19.69 0.85 25.26
N PRO A 33 20.35 -0.30 25.05
CA PRO A 33 21.26 -0.49 23.93
C PRO A 33 20.54 -0.44 22.58
N VAL A 34 21.15 0.25 21.62
CA VAL A 34 20.59 0.50 20.28
C VAL A 34 21.35 -0.31 19.23
N TYR A 35 20.63 -0.89 18.28
CA TYR A 35 21.20 -1.68 17.19
C TYR A 35 21.12 -0.89 15.88
N VAL A 36 22.27 -0.51 15.32
CA VAL A 36 22.36 0.25 14.07
C VAL A 36 22.62 -0.70 12.92
N LEU A 37 21.89 -0.52 11.81
CA LEU A 37 22.07 -1.29 10.58
C LEU A 37 23.00 -0.52 9.63
N GLU A 38 24.16 -1.09 9.33
CA GLU A 38 25.15 -0.46 8.47
C GLU A 38 24.98 -0.93 7.01
N GLU A 39 24.68 0.01 6.12
CA GLU A 39 24.35 -0.26 4.71
C GLU A 39 25.55 -0.82 3.92
N ARG A 40 26.78 -0.44 4.29
CA ARG A 40 28.03 -0.92 3.66
C ARG A 40 28.39 -2.37 4.01
N SER A 41 27.80 -2.93 5.08
CA SER A 41 28.07 -4.31 5.52
C SER A 41 27.00 -5.32 5.10
N GLY A 42 26.02 -4.88 4.30
CA GLY A 42 24.86 -5.69 3.92
C GLY A 42 23.80 -5.76 5.03
N PHE A 43 23.57 -4.65 5.76
CA PHE A 43 22.56 -4.52 6.82
C PHE A 43 22.80 -5.43 8.04
N ARG A 44 24.05 -5.68 8.43
CA ARG A 44 24.32 -6.36 9.71
C ARG A 44 24.02 -5.42 10.88
N ALA A 45 23.31 -5.93 11.88
CA ALA A 45 23.00 -5.19 13.10
C ALA A 45 24.21 -5.13 14.04
N ARG A 46 24.61 -3.91 14.44
CA ARG A 46 25.67 -3.68 15.43
C ARG A 46 25.11 -3.03 16.68
N ARG A 47 25.39 -3.60 17.85
CA ARG A 47 25.05 -3.04 19.17
C ARG A 47 25.90 -1.79 19.47
N VAL A 48 25.25 -0.73 19.91
CA VAL A 48 25.86 0.55 20.29
C VAL A 48 25.40 0.92 21.70
N GLU A 49 26.35 1.15 22.60
CA GLU A 49 26.09 1.53 23.99
C GLU A 49 25.73 3.03 24.12
N PRO A 50 24.94 3.43 25.15
CA PRO A 50 24.37 4.78 25.26
C PRO A 50 25.39 5.94 25.19
N ASP A 51 26.57 5.81 25.80
CA ASP A 51 27.61 6.86 25.74
C ASP A 51 28.29 6.98 24.36
N CYS A 52 28.26 5.91 23.57
CA CYS A 52 28.73 5.93 22.18
C CYS A 52 27.75 6.66 21.25
N PHE A 53 26.48 6.81 21.65
CA PHE A 53 25.47 7.54 20.88
C PHE A 53 25.77 9.05 20.81
N LYS A 54 26.27 9.65 21.92
CA LYS A 54 26.74 11.04 21.94
C LYS A 54 27.96 11.25 21.03
N ARG A 55 28.97 10.37 21.11
CA ARG A 55 30.16 10.46 20.23
C ARG A 55 29.82 10.23 18.75
N ALA A 56 28.96 9.27 18.44
CA ALA A 56 28.53 9.01 17.07
C ALA A 56 27.78 10.21 16.46
N ARG A 57 27.08 10.99 17.30
CA ARG A 57 26.46 12.27 16.89
C ARG A 57 27.52 13.32 16.60
N GLU A 58 28.54 13.47 17.44
CA GLU A 58 29.59 14.50 17.26
C GLU A 58 30.57 14.20 16.12
N GLU A 59 30.95 12.93 15.91
CA GLU A 59 31.84 12.50 14.82
C GLU A 59 31.14 12.52 13.44
N ALA A 60 29.82 12.29 13.38
CA ALA A 60 29.06 12.27 12.12
C ALA A 60 28.77 13.66 11.53
N TRP A 61 29.02 14.75 12.28
CA TRP A 61 28.90 16.13 11.80
C TRP A 61 30.15 16.68 11.09
N LEU A 62 31.26 15.92 11.07
CA LEU A 62 32.55 16.39 10.54
C LEU A 62 33.02 15.69 9.25
N SER A 63 32.20 14.87 8.59
CA SER A 63 32.56 14.35 7.25
C SER A 63 31.84 15.11 6.14
N PRO A 64 32.55 15.94 5.36
CA PRO A 64 31.99 16.43 4.10
C PRO A 64 31.76 15.23 3.18
N ILE A 65 30.61 15.22 2.51
CA ILE A 65 30.26 14.27 1.45
C ILE A 65 31.42 14.29 0.43
N PRO A 66 32.10 13.16 0.14
CA PRO A 66 33.10 13.13 -0.92
C PRO A 66 32.40 13.37 -2.27
N THR A 67 32.75 14.44 -2.96
CA THR A 67 32.19 14.85 -4.27
C THR A 67 32.70 14.01 -5.46
N ASP A 68 33.31 12.85 -5.22
CA ASP A 68 34.10 12.12 -6.23
C ASP A 68 33.34 11.14 -7.13
N HIS A 69 32.02 11.29 -7.26
CA HIS A 69 31.21 10.48 -8.20
C HIS A 69 30.45 11.28 -9.26
N LEU A 70 30.80 12.54 -9.49
CA LEU A 70 30.46 13.24 -10.73
C LEU A 70 31.46 12.86 -11.83
N ARG A 71 31.31 11.66 -12.42
CA ARG A 71 31.89 11.39 -13.74
C ARG A 71 30.92 11.84 -14.82
N VAL A 72 31.42 12.76 -15.63
CA VAL A 72 30.78 13.34 -16.81
C VAL A 72 30.70 12.29 -17.94
N ALA A 73 29.46 12.07 -18.37
CA ALA A 73 28.92 11.71 -19.69
C ALA A 73 29.32 10.41 -20.42
N SER A 74 28.29 9.73 -20.94
CA SER A 74 28.18 9.53 -22.39
C SER A 74 26.73 9.80 -22.85
N PRO A 75 26.51 10.41 -24.03
CA PRO A 75 25.18 10.84 -24.47
C PRO A 75 24.32 9.65 -24.87
N LEU A 76 23.09 9.61 -24.36
CA LEU A 76 22.06 8.71 -24.87
C LEU A 76 21.77 9.05 -26.35
N PRO A 77 21.61 8.06 -27.24
CA PRO A 77 21.28 8.34 -28.64
C PRO A 77 19.90 8.99 -28.75
N ALA A 78 19.89 10.20 -29.29
CA ALA A 78 18.70 10.95 -29.63
C ALA A 78 17.90 10.24 -30.74
N LYS A 79 16.79 9.61 -30.35
CA LYS A 79 15.55 9.56 -31.14
C LYS A 79 14.38 9.62 -30.17
N GLU A 80 14.04 10.83 -29.75
CA GLU A 80 12.71 11.13 -29.25
C GLU A 80 11.71 10.78 -30.36
N THR A 81 11.14 9.58 -30.29
CA THR A 81 9.87 9.35 -30.97
C THR A 81 8.86 10.12 -30.13
N PRO A 82 8.18 11.15 -30.65
CA PRO A 82 7.21 11.88 -29.86
C PRO A 82 6.21 10.85 -29.31
N ILE A 83 6.08 10.80 -27.99
CA ILE A 83 4.98 10.09 -27.35
C ILE A 83 3.74 10.70 -27.99
N ARG A 84 3.09 9.94 -28.87
CA ARG A 84 1.81 10.32 -29.43
C ARG A 84 0.88 10.26 -28.24
N LEU A 85 0.68 11.41 -27.58
CA LEU A 85 -0.41 11.60 -26.64
C LEU A 85 -1.61 10.95 -27.30
N ALA A 86 -2.19 9.93 -26.65
CA ALA A 86 -3.50 9.44 -27.03
C ALA A 86 -4.37 10.69 -27.22
N PRO A 87 -5.16 10.77 -28.31
CA PRO A 87 -5.87 11.99 -28.63
C PRO A 87 -6.56 12.45 -27.36
N VAL A 88 -6.23 13.67 -26.92
CA VAL A 88 -6.97 14.34 -25.86
C VAL A 88 -8.40 14.29 -26.36
N ILE A 89 -9.18 13.37 -25.81
CA ILE A 89 -10.59 13.23 -26.13
C ILE A 89 -11.12 14.61 -25.84
N GLY A 90 -11.50 15.30 -26.91
CA GLY A 90 -11.86 16.71 -26.88
C GLY A 90 -12.77 16.94 -25.70
N THR A 91 -12.54 18.04 -24.98
CA THR A 91 -13.32 18.50 -23.85
C THR A 91 -14.80 18.40 -24.18
N ARG A 92 -15.41 17.25 -23.90
CA ARG A 92 -16.86 17.13 -23.88
C ARG A 92 -17.26 18.02 -22.73
N SER A 93 -18.02 19.06 -23.05
CA SER A 93 -18.77 19.89 -22.11
C SER A 93 -19.12 19.08 -20.87
N ARG A 94 -18.79 19.58 -19.67
CA ARG A 94 -19.19 19.02 -18.37
C ARG A 94 -20.63 18.49 -18.50
N GLY A 95 -20.75 17.19 -18.73
CA GLY A 95 -22.03 16.59 -19.05
C GLY A 95 -22.76 16.48 -17.73
N GLN A 96 -23.82 17.28 -17.56
CA GLN A 96 -24.87 16.93 -16.62
C GLN A 96 -25.20 15.47 -16.85
N THR A 97 -24.90 14.61 -15.87
CA THR A 97 -25.39 13.25 -15.88
C THR A 97 -26.91 13.33 -15.88
N SER A 98 -27.56 12.81 -16.92
CA SER A 98 -29.02 12.72 -16.94
C SER A 98 -29.50 12.04 -15.66
N GLU A 99 -30.63 12.49 -15.12
CA GLU A 99 -31.20 11.95 -13.87
C GLU A 99 -31.34 10.42 -13.93
N ASP A 100 -31.63 9.87 -15.11
CA ASP A 100 -31.67 8.43 -15.37
C ASP A 100 -30.34 7.73 -15.07
N LYS A 101 -29.20 8.31 -15.47
CA LYS A 101 -27.88 7.72 -15.22
C LYS A 101 -27.55 7.71 -13.74
N VAL A 102 -27.92 8.78 -13.04
CA VAL A 102 -27.77 8.91 -11.59
C VAL A 102 -28.59 7.82 -10.88
N ALA A 103 -29.86 7.64 -11.26
CA ALA A 103 -30.72 6.62 -10.69
C ALA A 103 -30.17 5.20 -10.90
N ILE A 104 -29.65 4.90 -12.10
CA ILE A 104 -29.07 3.59 -12.42
C ILE A 104 -27.80 3.33 -11.59
N LEU A 105 -26.91 4.32 -11.46
CA LEU A 105 -25.66 4.14 -10.69
C LEU A 105 -25.92 3.88 -9.20
N ARG A 106 -26.95 4.52 -8.63
CA ARG A 106 -27.39 4.25 -7.25
C ARG A 106 -28.03 2.85 -7.14
N SER A 107 -28.94 2.50 -8.04
CA SER A 107 -29.63 1.19 -8.00
C SER A 107 -28.68 0.01 -8.24
N ALA A 108 -27.63 0.21 -9.04
CA ALA A 108 -26.56 -0.76 -9.26
C ALA A 108 -25.54 -0.84 -8.11
N GLY A 109 -25.73 -0.07 -7.02
CA GLY A 109 -24.84 -0.06 -5.86
C GLY A 109 -23.42 0.43 -6.17
N ARG A 110 -23.27 1.34 -7.15
CA ARG A 110 -21.97 1.96 -7.49
C ARG A 110 -21.70 3.20 -6.66
N PHE A 111 -22.74 3.84 -6.15
CA PHE A 111 -22.70 4.98 -5.24
C PHE A 111 -23.67 4.74 -4.08
N PRO A 112 -23.51 5.46 -2.96
CA PRO A 112 -24.51 5.45 -1.88
C PRO A 112 -25.91 5.81 -2.39
N SER A 113 -26.94 5.23 -1.79
CA SER A 113 -28.34 5.45 -2.20
C SER A 113 -28.78 6.91 -2.07
N ASP A 114 -28.14 7.65 -1.16
CA ASP A 114 -28.37 9.06 -0.86
C ASP A 114 -27.36 10.01 -1.54
N ALA A 115 -26.43 9.50 -2.36
CA ALA A 115 -25.39 10.31 -2.99
C ALA A 115 -25.98 11.38 -3.92
N THR A 116 -25.58 12.65 -3.81
CA THR A 116 -26.14 13.73 -4.64
C THR A 116 -25.68 13.65 -6.11
N ALA A 117 -26.29 14.42 -7.00
CA ALA A 117 -25.88 14.48 -8.40
C ALA A 117 -24.43 15.01 -8.54
N GLU A 118 -24.04 15.96 -7.69
CA GLU A 118 -22.69 16.52 -7.64
C GLU A 118 -21.67 15.50 -7.14
N GLU A 119 -22.01 14.71 -6.12
CA GLU A 119 -21.15 13.62 -5.64
C GLU A 119 -20.94 12.55 -6.71
N ILE A 120 -22.00 12.19 -7.45
CA ILE A 120 -21.90 11.24 -8.55
C ILE A 120 -21.03 11.82 -9.68
N ALA A 121 -21.24 13.09 -10.06
CA ALA A 121 -20.42 13.75 -11.08
C ALA A 121 -18.94 13.79 -10.67
N PHE A 122 -18.65 14.10 -9.39
CA PHE A 122 -17.30 14.05 -8.83
C PHE A 122 -16.70 12.64 -8.91
N GLY A 123 -17.44 11.62 -8.47
CA GLY A 123 -16.95 10.24 -8.49
C GLY A 123 -16.72 9.71 -9.91
N LEU A 124 -17.57 10.07 -10.87
CA LEU A 124 -17.35 9.73 -12.27
C LEU A 124 -16.06 10.35 -12.83
N GLU A 125 -15.75 11.59 -12.45
CA GLU A 125 -14.50 12.24 -12.87
C GLU A 125 -13.28 11.61 -12.18
N VAL A 126 -13.38 11.27 -10.89
CA VAL A 126 -12.32 10.52 -10.18
C VAL A 126 -12.07 9.17 -10.86
N ALA A 127 -13.13 8.42 -11.17
CA ALA A 127 -13.03 7.14 -11.86
C ALA A 127 -12.35 7.28 -13.23
N ARG A 128 -12.70 8.33 -13.98
CA ARG A 128 -12.06 8.67 -15.26
C ARG A 128 -10.56 8.95 -15.11
N LEU A 129 -10.16 9.71 -14.08
CA LEU A 129 -8.76 10.08 -13.84
C LEU A 129 -7.89 8.87 -13.46
N ILE A 130 -8.41 7.94 -12.66
CA ILE A 130 -7.71 6.67 -12.31
C ILE A 130 -7.89 5.58 -13.38
N GLY A 131 -8.64 5.88 -14.45
CA GLY A 131 -8.89 4.98 -15.57
C GLY A 131 -9.78 3.79 -15.24
N LEU A 132 -10.64 3.89 -14.22
CA LEU A 132 -11.60 2.85 -13.84
C LEU A 132 -13.02 3.21 -14.28
N ASP A 133 -13.84 2.18 -14.47
CA ASP A 133 -15.23 2.34 -14.90
C ASP A 133 -16.22 1.82 -13.82
N PRO A 134 -17.05 2.71 -13.23
CA PRO A 134 -18.10 2.32 -12.29
C PRO A 134 -19.20 1.45 -12.94
N TRP A 135 -19.46 1.60 -14.24
CA TRP A 135 -20.45 0.82 -14.98
C TRP A 135 -20.02 -0.64 -15.09
N LEU A 136 -18.73 -0.87 -15.32
CA LEU A 136 -18.11 -2.20 -15.32
C LEU A 136 -17.87 -2.74 -13.90
N GLY A 137 -18.13 -1.93 -12.87
CA GLY A 137 -17.96 -2.31 -11.47
C GLY A 137 -16.52 -2.38 -10.99
N GLN A 138 -15.59 -1.78 -11.73
CA GLN A 138 -14.17 -1.75 -11.38
C GLN A 138 -13.88 -0.82 -10.20
N VAL A 139 -14.76 0.14 -9.96
CA VAL A 139 -14.76 1.03 -8.78
C VAL A 139 -16.18 1.23 -8.29
N LYS A 140 -16.32 1.34 -6.97
CA LYS A 140 -17.53 1.81 -6.29
C LYS A 140 -17.16 3.04 -5.47
N PHE A 141 -18.15 3.82 -5.09
CA PHE A 141 -17.98 4.91 -4.15
C PHE A 141 -18.73 4.55 -2.88
N LEU A 142 -18.06 4.65 -1.74
CA LEU A 142 -18.63 4.34 -0.44
C LEU A 142 -18.56 5.56 0.46
N ARG A 143 -19.51 5.64 1.37
CA ARG A 143 -19.50 6.55 2.51
C ARG A 143 -19.43 5.67 3.76
N PHE A 144 -18.46 5.93 4.63
CA PHE A 144 -18.23 5.10 5.82
C PHE A 144 -19.08 5.55 7.00
N ASP A 145 -19.16 6.85 7.22
CA ASP A 145 -20.09 7.48 8.16
C ASP A 145 -21.03 8.46 7.44
N PRO A 146 -22.29 8.66 7.86
CA PRO A 146 -23.24 9.55 7.18
C PRO A 146 -22.75 11.00 6.98
N ALA A 147 -21.81 11.47 7.80
CA ALA A 147 -21.20 12.80 7.69
C ALA A 147 -19.97 12.83 6.76
N ASP A 148 -19.47 11.68 6.32
CA ASP A 148 -18.28 11.59 5.48
C ASP A 148 -18.56 11.92 4.01
N LYS A 149 -17.48 12.28 3.32
CA LYS A 149 -17.46 12.38 1.86
C LYS A 149 -17.48 10.99 1.25
N ILE A 150 -17.90 10.89 -0.02
CA ILE A 150 -17.73 9.66 -0.76
C ILE A 150 -16.25 9.39 -1.06
N HIS A 151 -15.85 8.13 -0.97
CA HIS A 151 -14.49 7.68 -1.25
C HIS A 151 -14.49 6.60 -2.32
N PRO A 152 -13.55 6.63 -3.28
CA PRO A 152 -13.39 5.56 -4.25
C PRO A 152 -12.93 4.29 -3.54
N PHE A 153 -13.72 3.25 -3.71
CA PHE A 153 -13.48 1.90 -3.24
C PHE A 153 -13.21 1.00 -4.43
N VAL A 154 -11.99 0.51 -4.52
CA VAL A 154 -11.51 -0.31 -5.64
C VAL A 154 -11.22 -1.70 -5.11
N GLY A 155 -11.92 -2.70 -5.65
CA GLY A 155 -11.61 -4.10 -5.37
C GLY A 155 -10.39 -4.57 -6.15
N ILE A 156 -9.89 -5.76 -5.79
CA ILE A 156 -8.69 -6.31 -6.41
C ILE A 156 -8.67 -6.30 -7.96
N ASP A 157 -9.78 -6.60 -8.63
CA ASP A 157 -9.82 -6.58 -10.10
C ASP A 157 -9.66 -5.18 -10.69
N GLY A 158 -10.15 -4.15 -9.99
CA GLY A 158 -9.90 -2.76 -10.36
C GLY A 158 -8.42 -2.41 -10.21
N MET A 159 -7.77 -2.84 -9.12
CA MET A 159 -6.33 -2.63 -8.92
C MET A 159 -5.48 -3.34 -9.99
N ARG A 160 -5.84 -4.57 -10.35
CA ARG A 160 -5.21 -5.32 -11.45
C ARG A 160 -5.36 -4.59 -12.78
N ALA A 161 -6.54 -4.05 -13.07
CA ALA A 161 -6.79 -3.30 -14.30
C ALA A 161 -5.96 -2.00 -14.34
N VAL A 162 -5.79 -1.32 -13.20
CA VAL A 162 -4.90 -0.15 -13.07
C VAL A 162 -3.45 -0.55 -13.32
N ALA A 163 -2.99 -1.63 -12.70
CA ALA A 163 -1.64 -2.16 -12.88
C ALA A 163 -1.36 -2.49 -14.36
N GLU A 164 -2.27 -3.22 -15.01
CA GLU A 164 -2.15 -3.58 -16.43
C GLU A 164 -2.06 -2.34 -17.33
N ARG A 165 -2.96 -1.36 -17.13
CA ARG A 165 -2.98 -0.12 -17.92
C ARG A 165 -1.76 0.77 -17.71
N SER A 166 -1.02 0.60 -16.62
CA SER A 166 0.25 1.30 -16.44
C SER A 166 1.30 0.92 -17.50
N GLY A 167 1.13 -0.21 -18.17
CA GLY A 167 2.09 -0.81 -19.11
C GLY A 167 3.32 -1.44 -18.42
N LYS A 168 3.47 -1.22 -17.11
CA LYS A 168 4.63 -1.63 -16.32
C LYS A 168 4.43 -2.94 -15.57
N TYR A 169 3.20 -3.39 -15.38
CA TYR A 169 2.92 -4.64 -14.67
C TYR A 169 3.44 -5.84 -15.47
N ASP A 170 4.12 -6.75 -14.77
CA ASP A 170 4.75 -7.95 -15.33
C ASP A 170 4.27 -9.23 -14.61
N GLY A 171 3.13 -9.17 -13.96
CA GLY A 171 2.57 -10.29 -13.21
C GLY A 171 2.86 -10.25 -11.71
N ARG A 172 2.41 -11.31 -11.04
CA ARG A 172 2.51 -11.47 -9.58
C ARG A 172 2.56 -12.94 -9.18
N GLU A 173 3.13 -13.17 -8.02
CA GLU A 173 3.15 -14.47 -7.34
C GLU A 173 2.58 -14.28 -5.93
N ILE A 174 1.82 -15.28 -5.44
CA ILE A 174 1.25 -15.24 -4.10
C ILE A 174 1.40 -16.62 -3.46
N GLU A 175 2.11 -16.65 -2.34
CA GLU A 175 2.32 -17.83 -1.52
C GLU A 175 1.54 -17.66 -0.21
N VAL A 176 0.92 -18.74 0.26
CA VAL A 176 0.23 -18.77 1.56
C VAL A 176 0.92 -19.79 2.43
N GLU A 177 1.29 -19.38 3.63
CA GLU A 177 1.91 -20.23 4.62
C GLU A 177 0.90 -20.65 5.68
N MET A 178 0.87 -21.96 5.92
CA MET A 178 0.07 -22.61 6.95
C MET A 178 1.01 -23.19 8.01
N VAL A 179 0.63 -23.09 9.28
CA VAL A 179 1.34 -23.73 10.39
C VAL A 179 0.52 -24.89 10.94
N LYS A 180 1.19 -26.02 11.20
CA LYS A 180 0.59 -27.16 11.90
C LYS A 180 0.70 -26.97 13.40
N GLY A 181 -0.43 -27.04 14.08
CA GLY A 181 -0.54 -27.06 15.53
C GLY A 181 -0.08 -28.40 16.11
N PRO A 182 0.20 -28.44 17.43
CA PRO A 182 0.56 -29.68 18.13
C PRO A 182 -0.50 -30.79 18.04
N ASP A 183 -1.76 -30.41 17.80
CA ASP A 183 -2.92 -31.27 17.61
C ASP A 183 -3.10 -31.74 16.15
N GLY A 184 -2.19 -31.37 15.25
CA GLY A 184 -2.29 -31.64 13.81
C GLY A 184 -3.23 -30.69 13.06
N SER A 185 -3.83 -29.69 13.73
CA SER A 185 -4.66 -28.68 13.06
C SER A 185 -3.80 -27.76 12.19
N GLU A 186 -4.29 -27.37 11.01
CA GLU A 186 -3.61 -26.38 10.17
C GLU A 186 -4.24 -25.01 10.36
N LYS A 187 -3.39 -23.99 10.58
CA LYS A 187 -3.81 -22.60 10.75
C LYS A 187 -3.11 -21.71 9.73
N LEU A 188 -3.83 -20.74 9.18
CA LEU A 188 -3.25 -19.71 8.33
C LEU A 188 -2.30 -18.84 9.14
N LEU A 189 -1.06 -18.72 8.67
CA LEU A 189 -0.06 -17.86 9.28
C LEU A 189 0.02 -16.52 8.56
N ARG A 190 0.30 -16.56 7.24
CA ARG A 190 0.53 -15.38 6.43
C ARG A 190 0.37 -15.65 4.94
N ALA A 191 0.28 -14.59 4.15
CA ALA A 191 0.50 -14.62 2.71
C ALA A 191 1.62 -13.66 2.32
N VAL A 192 2.41 -14.04 1.33
CA VAL A 192 3.45 -13.21 0.72
C VAL A 192 3.09 -12.99 -0.74
N CYS A 193 2.94 -11.73 -1.14
CA CYS A 193 2.71 -11.35 -2.53
C CYS A 193 3.95 -10.67 -3.10
N ARG A 194 4.38 -11.15 -4.28
CA ARG A 194 5.46 -10.54 -5.08
C ARG A 194 4.85 -9.92 -6.32
N VAL A 195 5.05 -8.63 -6.52
CA VAL A 195 4.60 -7.90 -7.73
C VAL A 195 5.82 -7.56 -8.58
N HIS A 196 5.76 -7.98 -9.84
CA HIS A 196 6.82 -7.74 -10.81
C HIS A 196 6.46 -6.55 -11.69
N ARG A 197 7.47 -5.72 -11.97
CA ARG A 197 7.37 -4.59 -12.87
C ARG A 197 8.48 -4.63 -13.90
N LYS A 198 8.14 -4.34 -15.15
CA LYS A 198 9.07 -4.31 -16.30
C LYS A 198 10.19 -3.30 -16.12
N ASP A 199 9.96 -2.24 -15.33
CA ASP A 199 10.92 -1.17 -15.06
C ASP A 199 11.72 -1.37 -13.76
N TRP A 200 11.60 -2.54 -13.11
CA TRP A 200 12.33 -2.90 -11.89
C TRP A 200 13.20 -4.13 -12.08
N SER A 201 14.36 -4.15 -11.42
CA SER A 201 15.26 -5.31 -11.42
C SER A 201 14.90 -6.37 -10.37
N ARG A 202 14.00 -6.05 -9.43
CA ARG A 202 13.57 -6.91 -8.33
C ARG A 202 12.07 -6.67 -8.07
N PRO A 203 11.31 -7.70 -7.67
CA PRO A 203 9.91 -7.52 -7.33
C PRO A 203 9.76 -6.74 -6.03
N LEU A 204 8.63 -6.07 -5.90
CA LEU A 204 8.15 -5.63 -4.59
C LEU A 204 7.51 -6.81 -3.89
N VAL A 205 7.79 -6.94 -2.59
CA VAL A 205 7.34 -8.06 -1.76
C VAL A 205 6.58 -7.49 -0.57
N GLU A 206 5.32 -7.89 -0.42
CA GLU A 206 4.51 -7.61 0.76
C GLU A 206 4.17 -8.90 1.50
N GLU A 207 4.31 -8.87 2.82
CA GLU A 207 3.91 -9.94 3.71
C GLU A 207 2.71 -9.48 4.55
N VAL A 208 1.70 -10.33 4.66
CA VAL A 208 0.50 -10.06 5.44
C VAL A 208 0.21 -11.23 6.35
N ARG A 209 0.19 -10.97 7.66
CA ARG A 209 -0.18 -11.98 8.65
C ARG A 209 -1.69 -12.14 8.76
N PHE A 210 -2.15 -13.36 8.99
CA PHE A 210 -3.59 -13.66 9.09
C PHE A 210 -4.25 -12.95 10.28
N ASP A 211 -3.56 -12.86 11.41
CA ASP A 211 -4.06 -12.22 12.63
C ASP A 211 -4.26 -10.70 12.50
N GLU A 212 -3.45 -10.05 11.66
CA GLU A 212 -3.56 -8.63 11.32
C GLU A 212 -4.65 -8.39 10.26
N ALA A 213 -4.76 -9.27 9.26
CA ALA A 213 -5.64 -9.05 8.11
C ALA A 213 -7.11 -9.42 8.36
N VAL A 214 -7.37 -10.37 9.25
CA VAL A 214 -8.72 -10.93 9.42
C VAL A 214 -9.70 -9.87 9.90
N ARG A 215 -10.74 -9.63 9.09
CA ARG A 215 -11.81 -8.70 9.46
C ARG A 215 -12.76 -9.32 10.46
N LYS A 216 -12.90 -8.67 11.60
CA LYS A 216 -13.76 -9.09 12.71
C LYS A 216 -15.04 -8.26 12.77
N ARG A 217 -16.12 -8.91 13.17
CA ARG A 217 -17.40 -8.29 13.55
C ARG A 217 -17.27 -7.65 14.94
N ARG A 218 -18.30 -6.93 15.37
CA ARG A 218 -18.36 -6.28 16.69
C ARG A 218 -18.22 -7.27 17.86
N ASP A 219 -18.63 -8.52 17.67
CA ASP A 219 -18.50 -9.61 18.63
C ASP A 219 -17.08 -10.23 18.67
N GLY A 220 -16.13 -9.68 17.90
CA GLY A 220 -14.76 -10.17 17.82
C GLY A 220 -14.56 -11.36 16.86
N GLN A 221 -15.63 -11.89 16.27
CA GLN A 221 -15.55 -13.06 15.39
C GLN A 221 -15.24 -12.66 13.94
N PRO A 222 -14.51 -13.49 13.17
CA PRO A 222 -14.29 -13.22 11.74
C PRO A 222 -15.61 -13.02 10.99
N THR A 223 -15.61 -12.09 10.05
CA THR A 223 -16.73 -11.88 9.12
C THR A 223 -16.93 -13.10 8.22
N ARG A 224 -18.14 -13.28 7.69
CA ARG A 224 -18.52 -14.48 6.91
C ARG A 224 -17.53 -14.86 5.80
N PRO A 225 -17.02 -13.94 4.95
CA PRO A 225 -16.05 -14.29 3.91
C PRO A 225 -14.74 -14.86 4.46
N TRP A 226 -14.31 -14.39 5.63
CA TRP A 226 -13.12 -14.88 6.32
C TRP A 226 -13.33 -16.21 7.04
N VAL A 227 -14.59 -16.64 7.21
CA VAL A 227 -14.91 -17.99 7.69
C VAL A 227 -15.02 -18.97 6.53
N GLU A 228 -15.70 -18.58 5.45
CA GLU A 228 -16.00 -19.46 4.31
C GLU A 228 -14.80 -19.63 3.36
N MET A 229 -13.99 -18.58 3.15
CA MET A 229 -12.89 -18.58 2.17
C MET A 229 -11.61 -17.90 2.72
N PRO A 230 -11.09 -18.34 3.88
CA PRO A 230 -10.01 -17.62 4.58
C PRO A 230 -8.70 -17.53 3.78
N VAL A 231 -8.35 -18.58 3.03
CA VAL A 231 -7.16 -18.58 2.16
C VAL A 231 -7.31 -17.53 1.06
N THR A 232 -8.47 -17.48 0.40
CA THR A 232 -8.76 -16.51 -0.67
C THR A 232 -8.70 -15.08 -0.15
N MET A 233 -9.27 -14.83 1.03
CA MET A 233 -9.26 -13.51 1.64
C MET A 233 -7.83 -13.06 1.98
N LEU A 234 -7.01 -13.93 2.59
CA LEU A 234 -5.63 -13.60 2.92
C LEU A 234 -4.78 -13.34 1.67
N ARG A 235 -4.93 -14.18 0.62
CA ARG A 235 -4.27 -13.97 -0.68
C ARG A 235 -4.65 -12.62 -1.28
N LYS A 236 -5.94 -12.29 -1.26
CA LYS A 236 -6.46 -11.04 -1.80
C LYS A 236 -5.91 -9.84 -1.03
N THR A 237 -5.86 -9.89 0.29
CA THR A 237 -5.31 -8.79 1.11
C THR A 237 -3.83 -8.56 0.81
N ALA A 238 -3.02 -9.62 0.76
CA ALA A 238 -1.60 -9.48 0.40
C ALA A 238 -1.41 -8.88 -1.00
N GLU A 239 -2.25 -9.28 -1.95
CA GLU A 239 -2.21 -8.72 -3.29
C GLU A 239 -2.61 -7.25 -3.35
N GLU A 240 -3.67 -6.85 -2.63
CA GLU A 240 -4.12 -5.45 -2.58
C GLU A 240 -3.01 -4.54 -2.02
N ARG A 241 -2.37 -4.94 -0.91
CA ARG A 241 -1.24 -4.20 -0.33
C ARG A 241 -0.06 -4.10 -1.30
N ALA A 242 0.31 -5.21 -1.93
CA ALA A 242 1.42 -5.24 -2.90
C ALA A 242 1.16 -4.38 -4.13
N LEU A 243 -0.06 -4.41 -4.69
CA LEU A 243 -0.41 -3.59 -5.85
C LEU A 243 -0.39 -2.10 -5.52
N ARG A 244 -0.89 -1.70 -4.34
CA ARG A 244 -0.81 -0.28 -3.91
C ARG A 244 0.62 0.20 -3.79
N ALA A 245 1.48 -0.60 -3.16
CA ALA A 245 2.88 -0.26 -2.99
C ALA A 245 3.64 -0.27 -4.34
N ALA A 246 3.25 -1.16 -5.27
CA ALA A 246 3.86 -1.25 -6.60
C ALA A 246 3.41 -0.14 -7.57
N PHE A 247 2.17 0.36 -7.44
CA PHE A 247 1.57 1.38 -8.32
C PHE A 247 1.03 2.59 -7.54
N PRO A 248 1.85 3.26 -6.71
CA PRO A 248 1.37 4.26 -5.77
C PRO A 248 0.84 5.53 -6.45
N VAL A 249 1.33 5.89 -7.64
CA VAL A 249 0.81 7.05 -8.39
C VAL A 249 -0.61 6.78 -8.89
N GLN A 250 -0.86 5.56 -9.38
CA GLN A 250 -2.14 5.21 -9.97
C GLN A 250 -3.18 4.79 -8.92
N LEU A 251 -2.73 4.29 -7.76
CA LEU A 251 -3.58 3.83 -6.65
C LEU A 251 -3.55 4.77 -5.43
N SER A 252 -3.00 5.98 -5.57
CA SER A 252 -3.08 6.98 -4.50
C SER A 252 -4.55 7.40 -4.30
N GLY A 253 -4.97 7.50 -3.03
CA GLY A 253 -6.30 8.01 -2.68
C GLY A 253 -7.46 7.06 -2.96
N VAL A 254 -7.20 5.80 -3.35
CA VAL A 254 -8.23 4.76 -3.45
C VAL A 254 -8.21 3.85 -2.23
N TYR A 255 -9.36 3.74 -1.58
CA TYR A 255 -9.57 2.72 -0.55
C TYR A 255 -9.79 1.39 -1.26
N GLY A 256 -9.39 0.32 -0.60
CA GLY A 256 -9.77 -1.03 -0.99
C GLY A 256 -10.33 -1.76 0.20
N GLU A 257 -10.60 -3.05 0.00
CA GLU A 257 -11.44 -3.77 0.94
C GLU A 257 -10.85 -3.79 2.33
N GLU A 258 -9.53 -3.95 2.48
CA GLU A 258 -8.84 -3.99 3.77
C GLU A 258 -8.82 -2.66 4.56
N GLU A 259 -8.83 -1.50 3.90
CA GLU A 259 -8.72 -0.20 4.59
C GLU A 259 -10.07 0.42 4.96
N ALA A 260 -11.17 -0.07 4.35
CA ALA A 260 -12.50 0.39 4.70
C ALA A 260 -12.83 0.03 6.15
N PRO A 261 -13.30 0.94 7.02
CA PRO A 261 -13.81 0.56 8.34
C PRO A 261 -14.82 -0.59 8.21
N ALA A 262 -14.84 -1.48 9.21
CA ALA A 262 -15.78 -2.60 9.20
C ALA A 262 -17.19 -2.03 9.03
N ALA A 263 -17.81 -2.32 7.88
CA ALA A 263 -19.12 -1.77 7.55
C ALA A 263 -20.07 -2.09 8.70
N GLY A 264 -20.54 -1.04 9.38
CA GLY A 264 -21.57 -1.18 10.39
C GLY A 264 -22.84 -1.58 9.68
N THR A 265 -23.15 -2.88 9.66
CA THR A 265 -24.54 -3.31 9.47
C THR A 265 -25.30 -2.81 10.69
N GLY A 266 -26.00 -1.70 10.51
CA GLY A 266 -27.16 -1.35 11.33
C GLY A 266 -28.25 -2.40 11.21
#